data_AF-A0A6P8LMS0-F1
#
_entry.id   AF-A0A6P8LMS0-F1
#
_cell.length_a   1.000
_cell.length_b   1.000
_cell.length_c   1.000
_cell.angle_alpha   90.00
_cell.angle_beta   90.00
_cell.angle_gamma   90.00
#
_symmetry.space_group_name_H-M   'P 1'
#
loop_
_entity.id
_entity.type
_entity.pdbx_description
1 polymer ?
#
loop_
_entity_poly.entity_id
_entity_poly.type
_entity_poly.pdbx_seq_one_letter_code
_entity_poly.pdbx_strand_id
1 'polypeptide(L)'
;MQGRGFNRHFGKSKFTHPCRTVTHSIPPTFQPHGYKWVRFTGARYFVPGMICVGKDLDGLNLVVGRALHHGDMLPAKVKPEHGVAYVCHNGSEHMKHDFEILMPAEFHWVHASNGYVPPHAVESGNTVEGEMLYVGRAFQNGIPCVGKVHRTHGVLYVPYEGREIPFRDYEVLVLS
;
A
#
# COMPACT_ATOMS: atom_id res chain seq x y z
N MET A 1 -74.28 28.53 -5.88
CA MET A 1 -74.59 28.76 -4.46
C MET A 1 -73.60 27.99 -3.60
N GLN A 2 -73.03 28.71 -2.63
CA GLN A 2 -72.32 28.33 -1.40
C GLN A 2 -71.79 26.91 -1.18
N GLY A 3 -70.53 26.87 -0.72
CA GLY A 3 -69.96 25.78 0.07
C GLY A 3 -68.59 26.16 0.61
N ARG A 4 -68.54 26.98 1.67
CA ARG A 4 -67.32 27.24 2.45
C ARG A 4 -67.02 26.02 3.34
N GLY A 5 -65.75 25.69 3.49
CA GLY A 5 -65.26 24.81 4.55
C GLY A 5 -63.80 25.13 4.89
N PHE A 6 -63.59 25.83 6.01
CA PHE A 6 -62.28 25.96 6.66
C PHE A 6 -62.06 24.74 7.57
N ASN A 7 -60.87 24.14 7.54
CA ASN A 7 -60.14 23.89 8.80
C ASN A 7 -58.64 23.70 8.57
N ARG A 8 -57.85 24.28 9.47
CA ARG A 8 -56.37 24.25 9.50
C ARG A 8 -55.93 22.94 10.16
N HIS A 9 -54.81 22.34 9.74
CA HIS A 9 -53.89 21.61 10.61
C HIS A 9 -52.45 21.69 10.06
N PHE A 10 -51.51 21.92 10.97
CA PHE A 10 -50.07 22.02 10.77
C PHE A 10 -49.47 20.71 10.26
N GLY A 11 -48.51 20.80 9.33
CA GLY A 11 -47.64 19.70 8.95
C GLY A 11 -46.37 20.23 8.27
N LYS A 12 -45.29 20.41 9.05
CA LYS A 12 -43.94 20.68 8.53
C LYS A 12 -43.43 19.40 7.87
N SER A 13 -43.27 19.38 6.55
CA SER A 13 -42.57 18.27 5.86
C SER A 13 -41.13 18.66 5.55
N LYS A 14 -40.26 17.67 5.79
CA LYS A 14 -38.81 17.71 5.83
C LYS A 14 -38.20 17.65 4.42
N PHE A 15 -37.09 18.37 4.28
CA PHE A 15 -35.91 18.14 3.44
C PHE A 15 -35.98 17.13 2.29
N THR A 16 -35.70 17.62 1.08
CA THR A 16 -34.84 16.92 0.11
C THR A 16 -33.89 17.92 -0.53
N HIS A 17 -32.64 17.96 -0.05
CA HIS A 17 -31.54 18.56 -0.80
C HIS A 17 -30.96 17.50 -1.76
N PRO A 18 -30.53 17.87 -2.97
CA PRO A 18 -29.92 16.93 -3.89
C PRO A 18 -28.61 16.40 -3.29
N CYS A 19 -28.50 15.06 -3.22
CA CYS A 19 -27.29 14.35 -2.84
C CYS A 19 -26.21 14.64 -3.90
N ARG A 20 -25.34 15.61 -3.61
CA ARG A 20 -24.07 15.75 -4.31
C ARG A 20 -23.13 14.71 -3.72
N THR A 21 -22.85 13.67 -4.48
CA THR A 21 -21.76 12.73 -4.20
C THR A 21 -20.47 13.52 -4.24
N VAL A 22 -20.00 13.97 -3.08
CA VAL A 22 -18.65 14.50 -2.95
C VAL A 22 -17.73 13.28 -2.93
N THR A 23 -17.14 12.96 -4.08
CA THR A 23 -15.91 12.16 -4.12
C THR A 23 -14.85 12.98 -3.40
N HIS A 24 -14.70 12.78 -2.09
CA HIS A 24 -13.55 13.29 -1.36
C HIS A 24 -12.33 12.53 -1.87
N SER A 25 -11.71 13.06 -2.92
CA SER A 25 -10.31 12.76 -3.23
C SER A 25 -9.50 13.21 -2.03
N ILE A 26 -9.06 12.25 -1.23
CA ILE A 26 -8.21 12.49 -0.06
C ILE A 26 -6.94 13.19 -0.58
N PRO A 27 -6.64 14.43 -0.17
CA PRO A 27 -5.36 15.04 -0.50
C PRO A 27 -4.25 14.20 0.12
N PRO A 28 -3.03 14.13 -0.45
CA PRO A 28 -1.92 13.41 0.16
C PRO A 28 -1.58 14.11 1.48
N THR A 29 -2.23 13.67 2.56
CA THR A 29 -1.95 14.12 3.91
C THR A 29 -0.52 13.69 4.20
N PHE A 30 0.30 14.63 4.64
CA PHE A 30 1.56 14.30 5.27
C PHE A 30 1.22 13.33 6.41
N GLN A 31 1.59 12.06 6.24
CA GLN A 31 1.31 11.07 7.27
C GLN A 31 2.10 11.50 8.51
N PRO A 32 1.51 11.46 9.72
CA PRO A 32 2.20 11.85 10.95
C PRO A 32 3.47 11.02 11.20
N HIS A 33 3.61 9.91 10.49
CA HIS A 33 4.76 9.01 10.48
C HIS A 33 5.96 9.53 9.68
N GLY A 34 5.99 10.77 9.17
CA GLY A 34 7.20 11.32 8.53
C GLY A 34 7.58 10.70 7.18
N TYR A 35 6.78 9.78 6.63
CA TYR A 35 6.91 9.22 5.29
C TYR A 35 5.65 9.46 4.44
N LYS A 36 5.76 9.28 3.13
CA LYS A 36 4.63 9.36 2.20
C LYS A 36 4.77 8.35 1.06
N TRP A 37 3.61 7.89 0.59
CA TRP A 37 3.48 7.15 -0.65
C TRP A 37 3.24 8.12 -1.79
N VAL A 38 4.06 8.05 -2.83
CA VAL A 38 4.01 8.96 -3.97
C VAL A 38 3.77 8.16 -5.23
N ARG A 39 2.71 8.49 -5.98
CA ARG A 39 2.43 7.89 -7.28
C ARG A 39 3.64 8.00 -8.19
N PHE A 40 4.07 6.87 -8.75
CA PHE A 40 5.15 6.87 -9.72
C PHE A 40 4.65 7.32 -11.09
N THR A 41 5.19 8.44 -11.59
CA THR A 41 4.79 9.05 -12.88
C THR A 41 5.87 8.93 -13.95
N GLY A 42 6.85 8.03 -13.76
CA GLY A 42 7.93 7.84 -14.73
C GLY A 42 9.09 8.81 -14.54
N ALA A 43 9.54 8.99 -13.29
CA ALA A 43 10.76 9.76 -13.03
C ALA A 43 11.91 9.13 -13.84
N ARG A 44 12.49 9.90 -14.76
CA ARG A 44 13.60 9.46 -15.62
C ARG A 44 14.89 9.16 -14.85
N TYR A 45 14.90 9.41 -13.53
CA TYR A 45 16.04 9.21 -12.66
C TYR A 45 15.59 8.81 -11.26
N PHE A 46 16.39 7.98 -10.61
CA PHE A 46 16.38 7.75 -9.17
C PHE A 46 16.28 9.10 -8.44
N VAL A 47 15.21 9.31 -7.68
CA VAL A 47 14.98 10.58 -6.96
C VAL A 47 15.58 10.45 -5.56
N PRO A 48 16.39 11.42 -5.11
CA PRO A 48 16.86 11.46 -3.72
C PRO A 48 15.68 11.29 -2.73
N GLY A 49 15.83 10.36 -1.79
CA GLY A 49 14.80 10.02 -0.80
C GLY A 49 14.00 8.75 -1.07
N MET A 50 14.20 8.08 -2.20
CA MET A 50 13.70 6.71 -2.42
C MET A 50 14.38 5.71 -1.48
N ILE A 51 13.62 4.77 -0.92
CA ILE A 51 14.16 3.70 -0.09
C ILE A 51 14.68 2.57 -0.97
N CYS A 52 15.99 2.61 -1.22
CA CYS A 52 16.69 1.57 -1.95
C CYS A 52 16.83 0.31 -1.09
N VAL A 53 16.42 -0.83 -1.64
CA VAL A 53 16.50 -2.14 -0.97
C VAL A 53 17.78 -2.89 -1.35
N GLY A 54 18.41 -2.49 -2.46
CA GLY A 54 19.55 -3.16 -3.07
C GLY A 54 19.42 -3.19 -4.59
N LYS A 55 20.09 -4.17 -5.22
CA LYS A 55 20.08 -4.34 -6.68
C LYS A 55 19.45 -5.67 -7.08
N ASP A 56 18.81 -5.66 -8.23
CA ASP A 56 18.33 -6.87 -8.91
C ASP A 56 19.45 -7.55 -9.71
N LEU A 57 19.16 -8.70 -10.34
CA LEU A 57 20.11 -9.47 -11.15
C LEU A 57 20.68 -8.71 -12.36
N ASP A 58 19.93 -7.74 -12.88
CA ASP A 58 20.37 -6.86 -13.97
C ASP A 58 21.24 -5.67 -13.48
N GLY A 59 21.48 -5.58 -12.17
CA GLY A 59 22.28 -4.53 -11.54
C GLY A 59 21.54 -3.21 -11.31
N LEU A 60 20.24 -3.14 -11.64
CA LEU A 60 19.39 -1.97 -11.41
C LEU A 60 18.85 -1.91 -9.99
N ASN A 61 18.43 -0.73 -9.55
CA ASN A 61 17.99 -0.53 -8.18
C ASN A 61 16.59 -1.12 -7.96
N LEU A 62 16.42 -1.72 -6.78
CA LEU A 62 15.12 -2.07 -6.25
C LEU A 62 14.72 -1.03 -5.21
N VAL A 63 13.46 -0.60 -5.24
CA VAL A 63 12.90 0.30 -4.22
C VAL A 63 11.61 -0.26 -3.64
N VAL A 64 11.24 0.26 -2.48
CA VAL A 64 9.98 -0.05 -1.80
C VAL A 64 8.83 0.69 -2.47
N GLY A 65 7.79 -0.05 -2.84
CA GLY A 65 6.53 0.51 -3.31
C GLY A 65 5.32 -0.21 -2.77
N ARG A 66 4.16 0.19 -3.29
CA ARG A 66 2.89 -0.52 -3.12
C ARG A 66 2.01 -0.35 -4.35
N ALA A 67 1.09 -1.28 -4.56
CA ALA A 67 0.16 -1.22 -5.66
C ALA A 67 -1.17 -1.91 -5.32
N LEU A 68 -2.24 -1.45 -5.98
CA LEU A 68 -3.57 -2.03 -5.84
C LEU A 68 -3.68 -3.33 -6.67
N HIS A 69 -4.24 -4.37 -6.07
CA HIS A 69 -4.62 -5.59 -6.78
C HIS A 69 -5.86 -6.22 -6.16
N HIS A 70 -6.93 -6.36 -6.95
CA HIS A 70 -8.18 -6.99 -6.53
C HIS A 70 -8.78 -6.40 -5.23
N GLY A 71 -8.58 -5.10 -4.99
CA GLY A 71 -9.06 -4.40 -3.80
C GLY A 71 -8.04 -4.29 -2.68
N ASP A 72 -7.00 -5.13 -2.67
CA ASP A 72 -5.92 -5.07 -1.70
C ASP A 72 -4.88 -4.02 -2.09
N MET A 73 -4.43 -3.23 -1.12
CA MET A 73 -3.25 -2.38 -1.28
C MET A 73 -2.02 -3.14 -0.77
N LEU A 74 -1.15 -3.57 -1.67
CA LEU A 74 -0.09 -4.53 -1.38
C LEU A 74 1.31 -3.91 -1.49
N PRO A 75 2.25 -4.24 -0.58
CA PRO A 75 3.68 -4.05 -0.77
C PRO A 75 4.20 -4.55 -2.11
N ALA A 76 5.12 -3.80 -2.68
CA ALA A 76 5.70 -4.09 -3.98
C ALA A 76 7.22 -3.99 -4.00
N LYS A 77 7.85 -4.92 -4.72
CA LYS A 77 9.21 -4.80 -5.23
C LYS A 77 9.16 -3.95 -6.51
N VAL A 78 9.76 -2.77 -6.50
CA VAL A 78 9.69 -1.83 -7.63
C VAL A 78 11.01 -1.78 -8.37
N LYS A 79 10.92 -1.74 -9.71
CA LYS A 79 12.03 -1.46 -10.64
C LYS A 79 11.75 -0.13 -11.34
N PRO A 80 12.12 1.01 -10.75
CA PRO A 80 11.79 2.34 -11.26
C PRO A 80 12.24 2.55 -12.71
N GLU A 81 13.43 2.07 -13.04
CA GLU A 81 14.05 2.19 -14.36
C GLU A 81 13.27 1.44 -15.45
N HIS A 82 12.50 0.41 -15.08
CA HIS A 82 11.59 -0.30 -15.98
C HIS A 82 10.15 0.23 -15.92
N GLY A 83 9.84 1.09 -14.95
CA GLY A 83 8.47 1.57 -14.73
C GLY A 83 7.50 0.46 -14.32
N VAL A 84 7.98 -0.53 -13.57
CA VAL A 84 7.18 -1.68 -13.12
C VAL A 84 7.33 -1.93 -11.62
N ALA A 85 6.28 -2.47 -11.04
CA ALA A 85 6.25 -2.99 -9.67
C ALA A 85 5.67 -4.40 -9.65
N TYR A 86 6.09 -5.21 -8.69
CA TYR A 86 5.64 -6.59 -8.53
C TYR A 86 5.05 -6.77 -7.14
N VAL A 87 3.81 -7.28 -7.06
CA VAL A 87 3.11 -7.59 -5.81
C VAL A 87 2.79 -9.07 -5.72
N CYS A 88 2.71 -9.60 -4.50
CA CYS A 88 2.32 -10.98 -4.25
C CYS A 88 0.84 -11.11 -3.98
N HIS A 89 0.15 -12.02 -4.66
CA HIS A 89 -1.24 -12.35 -4.34
C HIS A 89 -1.62 -13.75 -4.80
N ASN A 90 -2.22 -14.52 -3.89
CA ASN A 90 -2.77 -15.86 -4.12
C ASN A 90 -1.79 -16.82 -4.83
N GLY A 91 -0.56 -16.93 -4.30
CA GLY A 91 0.46 -17.84 -4.80
C GLY A 91 1.29 -17.32 -5.98
N SER A 92 0.95 -16.15 -6.55
CA SER A 92 1.58 -15.62 -7.76
C SER A 92 2.16 -14.21 -7.58
N GLU A 93 3.16 -13.89 -8.40
CA GLU A 93 3.68 -12.52 -8.60
C GLU A 93 2.87 -11.81 -9.69
N HIS A 94 2.47 -10.56 -9.44
CA HIS A 94 1.67 -9.76 -10.37
C HIS A 94 2.37 -8.45 -10.71
N MET A 95 2.63 -8.24 -12.00
CA MET A 95 3.24 -7.02 -12.51
C MET A 95 2.24 -5.85 -12.55
N LYS A 96 2.70 -4.66 -12.21
CA LYS A 96 1.93 -3.42 -12.09
C LYS A 96 2.64 -2.24 -12.75
N HIS A 97 1.87 -1.44 -13.48
CA HIS A 97 2.28 -0.12 -13.98
C HIS A 97 1.66 1.03 -13.16
N ASP A 98 0.60 0.72 -12.41
CA ASP A 98 0.03 1.63 -11.42
C ASP A 98 0.54 1.25 -10.03
N PHE A 99 1.38 2.11 -9.46
CA PHE A 99 2.01 1.93 -8.17
C PHE A 99 2.49 3.26 -7.56
N GLU A 100 2.74 3.20 -6.26
CA GLU A 100 3.33 4.27 -5.46
C GLU A 100 4.68 3.82 -4.92
N ILE A 101 5.58 4.77 -4.71
CA ILE A 101 6.90 4.58 -4.10
C ILE A 101 6.95 5.25 -2.73
N LEU A 102 7.70 4.66 -1.81
CA LEU A 102 7.93 5.21 -0.47
C LEU A 102 9.00 6.32 -0.51
N MET A 103 8.69 7.49 0.05
CA MET A 103 9.53 8.69 0.07
C MET A 103 9.37 9.44 1.42
N PRO A 104 10.31 10.36 1.78
CA PRO A 104 11.66 10.15 2.34
C PRO A 104 11.63 9.98 3.90
N ALA A 105 12.73 9.80 4.65
CA ALA A 105 13.97 9.02 4.50
C ALA A 105 14.74 9.02 5.84
N GLU A 106 14.49 8.03 6.69
CA GLU A 106 15.44 7.40 7.62
C GLU A 106 14.72 6.14 8.13
N PHE A 107 15.18 4.99 7.67
CA PHE A 107 14.57 3.71 8.00
C PHE A 107 15.67 2.72 8.30
N HIS A 108 15.33 1.71 9.08
CA HIS A 108 16.19 0.56 9.30
C HIS A 108 15.40 -0.73 9.14
N TRP A 109 16.14 -1.82 8.98
CA TRP A 109 15.59 -3.16 8.83
C TRP A 109 15.78 -3.91 10.13
N VAL A 110 14.69 -4.39 10.71
CA VAL A 110 14.71 -5.12 11.98
C VAL A 110 14.35 -6.57 11.72
N HIS A 111 15.19 -7.49 12.18
CA HIS A 111 14.93 -8.91 12.09
C HIS A 111 13.66 -9.29 12.86
N ALA A 112 12.83 -10.12 12.23
CA ALA A 112 11.58 -10.61 12.78
C ALA A 112 11.26 -11.99 12.22
N SER A 113 10.30 -12.68 12.84
CA SER A 113 9.86 -13.98 12.35
C SER A 113 8.43 -14.30 12.75
N ASN A 114 7.84 -15.31 12.08
CA ASN A 114 6.56 -15.92 12.46
C ASN A 114 5.39 -14.93 12.63
N GLY A 115 5.32 -13.91 11.77
CA GLY A 115 4.27 -12.88 11.81
C GLY A 115 4.53 -11.76 12.81
N TYR A 116 5.65 -11.79 13.54
CA TYR A 116 6.06 -10.68 14.38
C TYR A 116 6.32 -9.43 13.53
N VAL A 117 5.85 -8.29 14.04
CA VAL A 117 6.04 -6.97 13.47
C VAL A 117 6.48 -6.05 14.60
N PRO A 118 7.68 -5.45 14.53
CA PRO A 118 8.18 -4.54 15.55
C PRO A 118 7.39 -3.22 15.58
N PRO A 119 7.47 -2.46 16.69
CA PRO A 119 6.95 -1.09 16.75
C PRO A 119 7.52 -0.22 15.63
N HIS A 120 6.75 0.78 15.19
CA HIS A 120 7.14 1.72 14.12
C HIS A 120 7.37 1.08 12.75
N ALA A 121 6.86 -0.14 12.52
CA ALA A 121 6.86 -0.77 11.22
C ALA A 121 6.07 0.06 10.19
N VAL A 122 6.59 0.10 8.97
CA VAL A 122 5.95 0.82 7.86
C VAL A 122 4.68 0.09 7.43
N GLU A 123 3.55 0.74 7.67
CA GLU A 123 2.25 0.34 7.15
C GLU A 123 2.18 0.63 5.64
N SER A 124 1.82 -0.39 4.88
CA SER A 124 1.91 -0.37 3.42
C SER A 124 0.55 -0.44 2.72
N GLY A 125 -0.48 -0.87 3.44
CA GLY A 125 -1.80 -1.08 2.90
C GLY A 125 -2.51 -2.18 3.66
N ASN A 126 -3.67 -2.59 3.16
CA ASN A 126 -4.52 -3.56 3.81
C ASN A 126 -5.17 -4.47 2.79
N THR A 127 -5.55 -5.66 3.23
CA THR A 127 -6.44 -6.54 2.48
C THR A 127 -7.84 -5.93 2.42
N VAL A 128 -8.67 -6.41 1.51
CA VAL A 128 -10.08 -6.06 1.39
C VAL A 128 -10.87 -6.36 2.67
N GLU A 129 -10.42 -7.34 3.46
CA GLU A 129 -10.98 -7.70 4.77
C GLU A 129 -10.50 -6.77 5.91
N GLY A 130 -9.57 -5.86 5.61
CA GLY A 130 -9.05 -4.88 6.56
C GLY A 130 -7.82 -5.33 7.34
N GLU A 131 -7.20 -6.46 6.99
CA GLU A 131 -5.93 -6.85 7.63
C GLU A 131 -4.80 -5.94 7.17
N MET A 132 -4.15 -5.26 8.12
CA MET A 132 -3.01 -4.40 7.85
C MET A 132 -1.78 -5.22 7.41
N LEU A 133 -1.11 -4.74 6.37
CA LEU A 133 0.09 -5.32 5.80
C LEU A 133 1.29 -4.39 6.00
N TYR A 134 2.45 -4.99 6.25
CA TYR A 134 3.70 -4.27 6.50
C TYR A 134 4.74 -4.59 5.45
N VAL A 135 5.67 -3.66 5.26
CA VAL A 135 6.82 -3.86 4.37
C VAL A 135 7.83 -4.77 5.05
N GLY A 136 8.12 -5.90 4.42
CA GLY A 136 9.24 -6.74 4.81
C GLY A 136 10.15 -7.08 3.62
N ARG A 137 11.35 -7.55 3.93
CA ARG A 137 12.25 -8.14 2.93
C ARG A 137 12.82 -9.47 3.40
N ALA A 138 13.17 -10.29 2.42
CA ALA A 138 14.02 -11.46 2.57
C ALA A 138 14.95 -11.54 1.36
N PHE A 139 15.96 -12.40 1.44
CA PHE A 139 16.90 -12.61 0.35
C PHE A 139 16.58 -13.94 -0.36
N GLN A 140 16.25 -13.87 -1.64
CA GLN A 140 16.07 -15.03 -2.49
C GLN A 140 17.25 -15.08 -3.46
N ASN A 141 18.06 -16.14 -3.41
CA ASN A 141 19.27 -16.29 -4.23
C ASN A 141 20.24 -15.09 -4.12
N GLY A 142 20.36 -14.50 -2.93
CA GLY A 142 21.20 -13.32 -2.68
C GLY A 142 20.60 -11.99 -3.13
N ILE A 143 19.40 -11.99 -3.73
CA ILE A 143 18.71 -10.78 -4.18
C ILE A 143 17.69 -10.34 -3.11
N PRO A 144 17.75 -9.08 -2.64
CA PRO A 144 16.76 -8.57 -1.69
C PRO A 144 15.40 -8.43 -2.37
N CYS A 145 14.39 -9.10 -1.83
CA CYS A 145 13.02 -9.04 -2.33
C CYS A 145 12.10 -8.44 -1.28
N VAL A 146 11.43 -7.34 -1.64
CA VAL A 146 10.41 -6.69 -0.81
C VAL A 146 9.05 -7.32 -1.07
N GLY A 147 8.28 -7.50 -0.01
CA GLY A 147 6.93 -8.01 -0.11
C GLY A 147 6.10 -7.75 1.15
N LYS A 148 5.03 -8.52 1.31
CA LYS A 148 4.02 -8.29 2.36
C LYS A 148 4.26 -9.18 3.57
N VAL A 149 4.45 -8.57 4.73
CA VAL A 149 4.36 -9.28 6.01
C VAL A 149 2.88 -9.42 6.35
N HIS A 150 2.41 -10.66 6.43
CA HIS A 150 1.03 -10.99 6.73
C HIS A 150 0.99 -11.66 8.10
N ARG A 151 0.56 -10.90 9.11
CA ARG A 151 0.73 -11.26 10.52
C ARG A 151 -0.04 -12.52 10.88
N THR A 152 -1.29 -12.63 10.43
CA THR A 152 -2.14 -13.79 10.72
C THR A 152 -1.65 -15.06 10.02
N HIS A 153 -0.97 -14.94 8.88
CA HIS A 153 -0.36 -16.08 8.17
C HIS A 153 1.01 -16.47 8.75
N GLY A 154 1.62 -15.59 9.56
CA GLY A 154 2.91 -15.85 10.19
C GLY A 154 4.12 -15.76 9.24
N VAL A 155 3.99 -15.07 8.09
CA VAL A 155 5.04 -15.06 7.07
C VAL A 155 5.18 -13.70 6.37
N LEU A 156 6.37 -13.46 5.81
CA LEU A 156 6.59 -12.54 4.71
C LEU A 156 6.37 -13.29 3.39
N TYR A 157 5.62 -12.70 2.47
CA TYR A 157 5.51 -13.16 1.09
C TYR A 157 6.26 -12.24 0.15
N VAL A 158 7.23 -12.76 -0.60
CA VAL A 158 8.01 -11.98 -1.58
C VAL A 158 7.78 -12.44 -3.02
N PRO A 159 7.80 -11.51 -3.99
CA PRO A 159 7.56 -11.82 -5.39
C PRO A 159 8.89 -12.22 -6.06
N TYR A 160 8.94 -13.40 -6.67
CA TYR A 160 10.15 -13.89 -7.35
C TYR A 160 9.80 -14.93 -8.43
N GLU A 161 10.28 -14.72 -9.66
CA GLU A 161 10.09 -15.61 -10.82
C GLU A 161 8.63 -16.06 -11.04
N GLY A 162 7.69 -15.11 -11.01
CA GLY A 162 6.27 -15.39 -11.24
C GLY A 162 5.53 -15.96 -10.02
N ARG A 163 6.21 -16.18 -8.90
CA ARG A 163 5.65 -16.82 -7.71
C ARG A 163 5.63 -15.90 -6.49
N GLU A 164 4.69 -16.19 -5.61
CA GLU A 164 4.68 -15.72 -4.22
C GLU A 164 5.45 -16.72 -3.34
N ILE A 165 6.57 -16.31 -2.76
CA ILE A 165 7.43 -17.17 -1.93
C ILE A 165 7.27 -16.79 -0.45
N PRO A 166 6.87 -17.71 0.44
CA PRO A 166 6.76 -17.45 1.87
C PRO A 166 8.10 -17.59 2.61
N PHE A 167 8.34 -16.69 3.56
CA PHE A 167 9.47 -16.69 4.48
C PHE A 167 8.96 -16.56 5.92
N ARG A 168 9.44 -17.42 6.82
CA ARG A 168 9.18 -17.30 8.26
C ARG A 168 10.18 -16.42 9.00
N ASP A 169 11.39 -16.29 8.47
CA ASP A 169 12.44 -15.41 8.97
C ASP A 169 12.68 -14.31 7.94
N TYR A 170 12.61 -13.06 8.38
CA TYR A 170 12.63 -11.90 7.51
C TYR A 170 13.09 -10.65 8.25
N GLU A 171 13.17 -9.53 7.54
CA GLU A 171 13.33 -8.21 8.14
C GLU A 171 12.09 -7.36 7.85
N VAL A 172 11.70 -6.54 8.82
CA VAL A 172 10.61 -5.56 8.69
C VAL A 172 11.22 -4.17 8.55
N LEU A 173 10.70 -3.39 7.61
CA LEU A 173 11.07 -1.99 7.46
C LEU A 173 10.41 -1.18 8.59
N VAL A 174 11.22 -0.49 9.37
CA VAL A 174 10.77 0.36 10.47
C VAL A 174 11.33 1.77 10.32
N LEU A 175 10.58 2.72 10.86
CA LEU A 175 11.08 4.08 11.01
C LEU A 175 12.14 4.16 12.10
N SER A 176 13.16 4.97 11.84
CA SER A 176 14.14 5.38 12.85
C SER A 176 13.55 6.34 13.88
#